data_AF-A0A524HGN2-F1
#
_entry.id   AF-A0A524HGN2-F1
#
_cell.length_a   1.000
_cell.length_b   1.000
_cell.length_c   1.000
_cell.angle_alpha   90.00
_cell.angle_beta   90.00
_cell.angle_gamma   90.00
#
_symmetry.space_group_name_H-M   'P 1'
#
loop_
_entity.id
_entity.type
_entity.pdbx_description
1 polymer ?
#
loop_
_entity_poly.entity_id
_entity_poly.type
_entity_poly.pdbx_seq_one_letter_code
_entity_poly.pdbx_strand_id
1 'polypeptide(L)' 'MSGHSKWSTIKHKKAQTDARRGAIYTKLAREIQIATREGGGDPEMNF' A
#
# COMPACT_ATOMS: atom_id res chain seq x y z
N MET A 1 -29.55 -6.56 -20.89
CA MET A 1 -28.26 -5.88 -21.17
C MET A 1 -27.77 -5.18 -19.91
N SER A 2 -26.74 -5.70 -19.22
CA SER A 2 -26.13 -5.11 -18.01
C SER A 2 -24.79 -4.39 -18.28
N GLY A 3 -24.59 -3.90 -19.52
CA GLY A 3 -23.31 -3.37 -19.98
C GLY A 3 -22.91 -2.00 -19.43
N HIS A 4 -23.84 -1.24 -18.86
CA HIS A 4 -23.61 0.17 -18.51
C HIS A 4 -22.97 0.41 -17.12
N SER A 5 -22.90 -0.60 -16.24
CA SER A 5 -22.39 -0.43 -14.87
C SER A 5 -21.12 -1.22 -14.55
N LYS A 6 -20.66 -2.11 -15.46
CA LYS A 6 -19.47 -2.95 -15.24
C LYS A 6 -18.24 -2.12 -14.84
N TRP A 7 -17.99 -1.03 -15.57
CA TRP A 7 -16.86 -0.14 -15.28
C TRP A 7 -17.02 0.58 -13.93
N SER A 8 -18.21 1.08 -13.63
CA SER A 8 -18.50 1.75 -12.36
C SER A 8 -18.23 0.82 -11.16
N THR A 9 -18.71 -0.42 -11.22
CA THR A 9 -18.48 -1.43 -10.18
C THR A 9 -16.99 -1.76 -10.02
N ILE A 10 -16.25 -1.91 -11.13
CA ILE A 10 -14.80 -2.15 -11.10
C ILE A 10 -14.08 -0.96 -10.47
N LYS A 11 -14.44 0.27 -10.86
CA LYS A 11 -13.85 1.51 -10.33
C LYS A 11 -14.02 1.59 -8.81
N HIS A 12 -15.24 1.36 -8.29
CA HIS A 12 -15.50 1.41 -6.85
C HIS A 12 -14.74 0.33 -6.07
N LYS A 13 -14.73 -0.91 -6.58
CA LYS A 13 -13.99 -2.02 -5.94
C LYS A 13 -12.48 -1.75 -5.91
N LYS A 14 -11.93 -1.23 -7.02
CA LYS A 14 -10.52 -0.83 -7.11
C LYS A 14 -10.19 0.30 -6.14
N ALA A 15 -11.01 1.36 -6.09
CA ALA A 15 -10.78 2.48 -5.19
C ALA A 15 -10.73 2.06 -3.71
N GLN A 16 -11.63 1.18 -3.27
CA GLN A 16 -11.60 0.66 -1.90
C GLN A 16 -10.32 -0.16 -1.62
N THR A 17 -9.89 -0.98 -2.58
CA THR A 17 -8.68 -1.79 -2.46
C THR A 17 -7.42 -0.92 -2.41
N ASP A 18 -7.35 0.08 -3.29
CA ASP A 18 -6.23 1.00 -3.40
C ASP A 18 -6.12 1.87 -2.13
N ALA A 19 -7.24 2.33 -1.56
CA ALA A 19 -7.24 3.09 -0.30
C ALA A 19 -6.68 2.26 0.87
N ARG A 20 -7.10 0.99 1.00
CA ARG A 20 -6.56 0.08 2.03
C ARG A 20 -5.07 -0.20 1.83
N ARG A 21 -4.65 -0.45 0.58
CA ARG A 21 -3.25 -0.69 0.23
C ARG A 21 -2.37 0.54 0.49
N GLY A 22 -2.85 1.73 0.14
CA GLY A 22 -2.15 2.99 0.38
C GLY A 22 -1.83 3.20 1.86
N ALA A 23 -2.81 2.96 2.75
CA ALA A 23 -2.60 3.06 4.19
C ALA A 23 -1.53 2.07 4.71
N ILE A 24 -1.50 0.85 4.17
CA ILE A 24 -0.48 -0.16 4.52
C ILE A 24 0.90 0.29 4.04
N TYR A 25 1.02 0.77 2.80
CA TYR A 25 2.30 1.25 2.27
C TYR A 25 2.86 2.43 3.04
N THR A 26 2.03 3.37 3.49
CA THR A 26 2.49 4.47 4.34
C THR A 26 3.07 3.96 5.66
N LYS A 27 2.45 2.95 6.27
CA LYS A 27 2.98 2.33 7.50
C LYS A 27 4.31 1.63 7.22
N LEU A 28 4.36 0.74 6.23
CA LEU A 28 5.57 0.01 5.87
C LEU A 28 6.73 0.94 5.50
N ALA A 29 6.47 2.00 4.74
CA ALA A 29 7.50 2.99 4.40
C ALA A 29 8.08 3.68 5.64
N ARG A 30 7.23 4.00 6.63
CA ARG A 30 7.69 4.56 7.91
C ARG A 30 8.53 3.56 8.69
N GLU A 31 8.08 2.31 8.80
CA GLU A 31 8.83 1.28 9.52
C GLU A 31 10.20 1.06 8.88
N ILE A 32 10.28 0.98 7.53
CA ILE A 32 11.55 0.88 6.80
C ILE A 32 12.46 2.07 7.14
N GLN A 33 11.93 3.31 7.15
CA GLN A 33 12.71 4.49 7.49
C GLN A 33 13.26 4.45 8.91
N ILE A 34 12.43 4.05 9.89
CA ILE A 34 12.87 3.93 11.29
C ILE A 34 13.95 2.87 11.41
N ALA A 35 13.70 1.69 10.85
CA ALA A 35 14.63 0.58 10.83
C ALA A 35 15.98 1.03 10.23
N THR A 36 15.99 1.65 9.04
CA THR A 36 17.25 2.14 8.43
C THR A 36 17.96 3.23 9.25
N ARG A 37 17.22 4.01 10.05
CA ARG A 37 17.79 5.02 10.94
C ARG A 37 18.45 4.39 12.16
N GLU A 38 17.88 3.31 12.69
CA GLU A 38 18.34 2.63 13.90
C GLU A 38 19.43 1.58 13.61
N GLY A 39 19.23 0.75 12.58
CA GLY A 39 20.13 -0.34 12.19
C GLY A 39 21.15 0.00 11.08
N GLY A 40 21.04 1.19 10.48
CA GLY A 40 21.90 1.62 9.36
C GLY A 40 21.38 1.18 7.99
N GLY A 41 22.13 1.54 6.93
CA GLY A 41 21.71 1.37 5.54
C GLY A 41 21.82 -0.05 4.96
N ASP A 42 22.30 -1.01 5.76
CA ASP A 42 22.40 -2.42 5.36
C ASP A 42 21.11 -3.18 5.77
N PRO A 43 20.29 -3.63 4.81
CA PRO A 43 19.06 -4.36 5.10
C PRO A 43 19.26 -5.66 5.88
N GLU A 44 20.44 -6.29 5.83
CA GLU A 44 20.72 -7.54 6.57
C GLU A 44 21.10 -7.30 8.05
N MET A 45 21.40 -6.05 8.42
CA MET A 45 21.80 -5.67 9.78
C MET A 45 20.69 -4.94 10.55
N ASN A 46 19.49 -4.85 9.96
CA ASN A 46 18.37 -4.08 10.44
C ASN A 46 17.28 -5.00 11.02
N PHE A 47 17.48 -5.44 12.28
CA PHE A 47 16.62 -6.38 13.00
C PHE A 47 15.41 -5.72 13.67
#